data_AF-A0A2V5Y5E6-F1
#
_entry.id   AF-A0A2V5Y5E6-F1
#
_cell.length_a   1.000
_cell.length_b   1.000
_cell.length_c   1.000
_cell.angle_alpha   90.00
_cell.angle_beta   90.00
_cell.angle_gamma   90.00
#
_symmetry.space_group_name_H-M   'P 1'
#
loop_
_entity.id
_entity.type
_entity.pdbx_description
1 polymer ?
#
loop_
_entity_poly.entity_id
_entity_poly.type
_entity_poly.pdbx_seq_one_letter_code
_entity_poly.pdbx_strand_id
1 'polypeptide(L)'
;MGGLFHKLRHPRRCYVVCTIPRSGSNLLTDGLRATRRAGMPKQFFLPKSECGYGADIGLDPNTDYSGYVRGIVNSKTTHNEVFGFKLMSWYLDDFLARLRATHA
;
A
#
# COMPACT_ATOMS: atom_id res chain seq x y z
N MET A 1 -9.93 -21.51 -21.51
CA MET A 1 -9.16 -20.57 -22.35
C MET A 1 -9.03 -19.23 -21.61
N GLY A 2 -8.18 -19.14 -20.58
CA GLY A 2 -7.97 -17.93 -19.78
C GLY A 2 -6.54 -17.44 -19.95
N GLY A 3 -6.28 -16.77 -21.07
CA GLY A 3 -4.93 -16.45 -21.53
C GLY A 3 -4.23 -15.35 -20.72
N LEU A 4 -2.92 -15.56 -20.51
CA LEU A 4 -1.76 -14.65 -20.56
C LEU A 4 -1.80 -13.22 -19.97
N PHE A 5 -2.96 -12.57 -19.79
CA PHE A 5 -3.09 -11.18 -19.35
C PHE A 5 -3.19 -10.98 -17.83
N HIS A 6 -3.28 -12.07 -17.05
CA HIS A 6 -3.24 -11.96 -15.58
C HIS A 6 -1.86 -11.58 -15.01
N LYS A 7 -0.81 -11.52 -15.84
CA LYS A 7 0.54 -11.15 -15.41
C LYS A 7 0.90 -9.67 -15.60
N LEU A 8 -0.01 -8.87 -16.18
CA LEU A 8 0.14 -7.41 -16.31
C LEU A 8 -0.68 -6.63 -15.27
N ARG A 9 -1.09 -7.26 -14.16
CA ARG A 9 -2.01 -6.70 -13.17
C ARG A 9 -1.42 -5.50 -12.43
N HIS A 10 -1.56 -4.31 -13.02
CA HIS A 10 -1.77 -3.10 -12.22
C HIS A 10 -2.95 -3.39 -11.28
N PRO A 11 -2.90 -3.09 -9.97
CA PRO A 11 -4.03 -3.27 -9.08
C PRO A 11 -5.19 -2.40 -9.56
N ARG A 12 -6.11 -2.97 -10.37
CA ARG A 12 -7.25 -2.25 -10.94
C ARG A 12 -8.24 -1.77 -9.88
N ARG A 13 -8.07 -2.19 -8.62
CA ARG A 13 -8.91 -1.82 -7.47
C ARG A 13 -8.02 -1.39 -6.31
N CYS A 14 -7.50 -0.17 -6.41
CA CYS A 14 -6.74 0.48 -5.35
C CYS A 14 -7.55 1.65 -4.77
N TYR A 15 -7.50 1.82 -3.46
CA TYR A 15 -8.00 3.04 -2.81
C TYR A 15 -7.01 3.54 -1.75
N VAL A 16 -7.05 4.86 -1.55
CA VAL A 16 -6.30 5.54 -0.49
C VAL A 16 -7.27 6.24 0.44
N VAL A 17 -7.06 6.07 1.74
CA VAL A 17 -7.70 6.90 2.76
C VAL A 17 -6.79 8.10 3.00
N CYS A 18 -7.20 9.29 2.54
CA CYS A 18 -6.52 10.56 2.81
C CYS A 18 -6.99 11.10 4.17
N THR A 19 -6.05 11.40 5.08
CA THR A 19 -6.40 11.68 6.48
C THR A 19 -5.40 12.62 7.15
N ILE A 20 -5.76 13.08 8.35
CA ILE A 20 -4.87 13.72 9.33
C ILE A 20 -4.77 12.88 10.62
N PRO A 21 -3.78 13.11 11.49
CA PRO A 21 -3.68 12.39 12.76
C PRO A 21 -4.97 12.47 13.60
N ARG A 22 -5.31 11.36 14.27
CA ARG A 22 -6.45 11.25 15.20
C ARG A 22 -7.85 11.52 14.60
N SER A 23 -7.99 11.52 13.28
CA SER A 23 -9.26 11.69 12.53
C SER A 23 -10.26 10.53 12.61
N GLY A 24 -10.01 9.50 13.42
CA GLY A 24 -10.79 8.25 13.37
C GLY A 24 -10.43 7.33 12.19
N SER A 25 -9.47 7.71 11.34
CA SER A 25 -9.06 6.90 10.19
C SER A 25 -8.56 5.49 10.53
N ASN A 26 -8.01 5.24 11.72
CA ASN A 26 -7.68 3.88 12.15
C ASN A 26 -8.93 3.03 12.40
N LEU A 27 -9.99 3.60 12.97
CA LEU A 27 -11.27 2.92 13.16
C LEU A 27 -11.86 2.50 11.81
N LEU A 28 -11.86 3.43 10.84
CA LEU A 28 -12.29 3.13 9.47
C LEU A 28 -11.46 2.02 8.84
N THR A 29 -10.12 2.12 8.87
CA THR A 29 -9.26 1.13 8.22
C THR A 29 -9.31 -0.24 8.90
N ASP A 30 -9.51 -0.30 10.21
CA ASP A 30 -9.74 -1.56 10.92
C ASP A 30 -11.08 -2.19 10.56
N GLY A 31 -12.14 -1.38 10.39
CA GLY A 31 -13.44 -1.85 9.87
C GLY A 31 -13.34 -2.38 8.44
N LEU A 32 -12.66 -1.67 7.54
CA LEU A 32 -12.40 -2.11 6.16
C LEU A 32 -11.63 -3.44 6.14
N ARG A 33 -10.59 -3.56 6.96
CA ARG A 33 -9.84 -4.83 7.11
C ARG A 33 -10.74 -5.96 7.60
N ALA A 34 -11.62 -5.70 8.56
CA ALA A 34 -12.51 -6.73 9.13
C ALA A 34 -13.45 -7.37 8.08
N THR A 35 -13.75 -6.66 6.98
CA THR A 35 -14.54 -7.22 5.86
C THR A 35 -13.82 -8.37 5.13
N ARG A 36 -12.49 -8.47 5.26
CA ARG A 36 -11.62 -9.38 4.47
C ARG A 36 -11.76 -9.22 2.95
N ARG A 37 -12.31 -8.08 2.50
CA ARG A 37 -12.55 -7.74 1.08
C ARG A 37 -11.95 -6.41 0.67
N ALA A 38 -11.62 -5.52 1.59
CA ALA A 38 -11.12 -4.18 1.29
C ALA A 38 -9.60 -4.05 1.49
N GLY A 39 -8.82 -5.11 1.23
CA GLY A 39 -7.39 -5.13 1.52
C GLY A 39 -7.07 -5.08 3.03
N MET A 40 -5.82 -4.73 3.34
CA MET A 40 -5.35 -4.50 4.72
C MET A 40 -4.86 -3.05 4.89
N PRO A 41 -5.74 -2.03 4.87
CA PRO A 41 -5.32 -0.64 4.86
C PRO A 41 -4.53 -0.24 6.12
N LYS A 42 -3.24 0.08 5.93
CA LYS A 42 -2.34 0.65 6.94
C LYS A 42 -1.47 1.74 6.31
N GLN A 43 -0.63 2.37 7.13
CA GLN A 43 0.28 3.43 6.71
C GLN A 43 1.61 2.85 6.20
N PHE A 44 1.56 2.09 5.11
CA PHE A 44 2.74 1.40 4.57
C PHE A 44 3.84 2.35 4.12
N PHE A 45 3.48 3.53 3.64
CA PHE A 45 4.41 4.52 3.07
C PHE A 45 4.74 5.67 4.03
N LEU A 46 4.52 5.45 5.32
CA LEU A 46 4.97 6.37 6.35
C LEU A 46 6.46 6.10 6.58
N PRO A 47 7.38 7.07 6.39
CA PRO A 47 8.82 6.82 6.39
C PRO A 47 9.33 6.06 7.62
N LYS A 48 8.82 6.38 8.81
CA LYS A 48 9.18 5.70 10.06
C LYS A 48 8.70 4.24 10.18
N SER A 49 7.80 3.80 9.31
CA SER A 49 7.20 2.46 9.34
C SER A 49 7.62 1.58 8.17
N GLU A 50 8.16 2.17 7.09
CA GLU A 50 8.56 1.45 5.88
C GLU A 50 9.61 0.38 6.16
N CYS A 51 10.65 0.67 6.94
CA CYS A 51 11.66 -0.34 7.27
C CYS A 51 11.07 -1.55 8.01
N GLY A 52 10.09 -1.31 8.89
CA GLY A 52 9.40 -2.39 9.60
C GLY A 52 8.56 -3.25 8.65
N TYR A 53 7.77 -2.61 7.78
CA TYR A 53 6.98 -3.33 6.79
C TYR A 53 7.81 -4.01 5.71
N GLY A 54 8.96 -3.43 5.36
CA GLY A 54 9.93 -4.03 4.46
C GLY A 54 10.50 -5.31 5.05
N ALA A 55 10.93 -5.27 6.32
CA ALA A 55 11.42 -6.45 7.03
C ALA A 55 10.39 -7.60 7.05
N ASP A 56 9.10 -7.28 7.28
CA ASP A 56 8.00 -8.28 7.26
C ASP A 56 7.89 -9.05 5.93
N ILE A 57 8.36 -8.46 4.83
CA ILE A 57 8.30 -9.04 3.48
C ILE A 57 9.69 -9.31 2.89
N GLY A 58 10.76 -9.20 3.69
CA GLY A 58 12.14 -9.45 3.27
C GLY A 58 12.71 -8.43 2.28
N LEU A 59 12.24 -7.19 2.29
CA LEU A 59 12.67 -6.11 1.40
C LEU A 59 13.21 -4.92 2.20
N ASP A 60 14.21 -4.22 1.65
CA ASP A 60 14.70 -2.95 2.18
C ASP A 60 14.22 -1.79 1.29
N PRO A 61 13.30 -0.93 1.77
CA PRO A 61 12.78 0.21 1.02
C PRO A 61 13.84 1.26 0.65
N ASN A 62 14.99 1.28 1.34
CA ASN A 62 16.06 2.22 1.04
C ASN A 62 16.95 1.74 -0.12
N THR A 63 17.03 0.42 -0.31
CA THR A 63 17.80 -0.20 -1.38
C THR A 63 16.95 -0.41 -2.65
N ASP A 64 15.71 -0.90 -2.50
CA ASP A 64 14.77 -1.12 -3.61
C ASP A 64 13.35 -0.70 -3.23
N TYR A 65 13.06 0.59 -3.39
CA TYR A 65 11.72 1.12 -3.13
C TYR A 65 10.68 0.60 -4.13
N SER A 66 11.08 0.32 -5.38
CA SER A 66 10.15 -0.17 -6.40
C SER A 66 9.66 -1.59 -6.07
N GLY A 67 10.59 -2.45 -5.66
CA GLY A 67 10.32 -3.79 -5.16
C GLY A 67 9.50 -3.73 -3.88
N TYR A 68 9.82 -2.82 -2.96
CA TYR A 68 9.03 -2.61 -1.75
C TYR A 68 7.57 -2.27 -2.06
N VAL A 69 7.30 -1.29 -2.92
CA VAL A 69 5.94 -0.90 -3.33
C VAL A 69 5.20 -2.11 -3.94
N ARG A 70 5.84 -2.85 -4.85
CA ARG A 70 5.25 -4.05 -5.47
C ARG A 70 4.99 -5.16 -4.44
N GLY A 71 5.92 -5.38 -3.53
CA GLY A 71 5.82 -6.37 -2.46
C GLY A 71 4.69 -6.07 -1.48
N ILE A 72 4.53 -4.81 -1.09
CA ILE A 72 3.42 -4.35 -0.25
C ILE A 72 2.08 -4.51 -0.97
N VAL A 73 1.97 -4.05 -2.21
CA VAL A 73 0.74 -4.21 -3.00
C VAL A 73 0.35 -5.68 -3.09
N ASN A 74 1.29 -6.56 -3.43
CA ASN A 74 1.02 -7.99 -3.57
C ASN A 74 0.67 -8.67 -2.24
N SER A 75 1.36 -8.32 -1.14
CA SER A 75 1.15 -8.98 0.16
C SER A 75 -0.09 -8.50 0.91
N LYS A 76 -0.59 -7.29 0.61
CA LYS A 76 -1.70 -6.66 1.36
C LYS A 76 -3.01 -6.56 0.54
N THR A 77 -3.01 -7.12 -0.67
CA THR A 77 -4.20 -7.28 -1.51
C THR A 77 -5.04 -8.47 -1.04
N THR A 78 -6.35 -8.30 -0.94
CA THR A 78 -7.28 -9.40 -0.64
C THR A 78 -7.57 -10.25 -1.88
N HIS A 79 -8.12 -11.45 -1.70
CA HIS A 79 -8.42 -12.40 -2.79
C HIS A 79 -9.29 -11.83 -3.92
N ASN A 80 -10.09 -10.80 -3.65
CA ASN A 80 -10.90 -10.07 -4.63
C ASN A 80 -10.13 -8.92 -5.33
N GLU A 81 -8.79 -8.92 -5.22
CA GLU A 81 -7.86 -8.04 -5.91
C GLU A 81 -7.91 -6.58 -5.46
N VAL A 82 -8.43 -6.32 -4.26
CA VAL A 82 -8.50 -4.98 -3.68
C VAL A 82 -7.26 -4.69 -2.81
N PHE A 83 -6.56 -3.61 -3.14
CA PHE A 83 -5.51 -3.01 -2.32
C PHE A 83 -6.01 -1.71 -1.69
N GLY A 84 -5.75 -1.56 -0.40
CA GLY A 84 -6.13 -0.37 0.36
C GLY A 84 -4.96 0.08 1.20
N PHE A 85 -4.78 1.40 1.32
CA PHE A 85 -3.77 1.98 2.21
C PHE A 85 -4.22 3.34 2.72
N LYS A 86 -3.47 3.88 3.67
CA LYS A 86 -3.75 5.17 4.29
C LYS A 86 -2.56 6.09 4.13
N LEU A 87 -2.83 7.34 3.78
CA LEU A 87 -1.86 8.42 3.76
C LEU A 87 -2.30 9.57 4.65
N MET A 88 -1.32 10.18 5.31
CA MET A 88 -1.56 11.40 6.06
C MET A 88 -1.03 12.60 5.27
N SER A 89 -1.72 13.74 5.34
CA SER A 89 -1.38 14.94 4.53
C SER A 89 0.08 15.39 4.69
N TRP A 90 0.59 15.41 5.93
CA TRP A 90 1.94 15.87 6.28
C TRP A 90 3.12 15.12 5.63
N TYR A 91 2.94 13.93 5.07
CA TYR A 91 4.01 13.23 4.33
C TYR A 91 3.61 12.88 2.89
N LEU A 92 2.50 13.45 2.40
CA LEU A 92 2.01 13.17 1.04
C LEU A 92 3.04 13.55 -0.01
N ASP A 93 3.67 14.73 0.13
CA ASP A 93 4.64 15.23 -0.84
C ASP A 93 5.90 14.35 -0.90
N ASP A 94 6.42 13.94 0.26
CA ASP A 94 7.56 13.01 0.36
C ASP A 94 7.24 11.67 -0.32
N PHE A 95 6.06 11.13 -0.05
CA PHE A 95 5.59 9.90 -0.68
C PHE A 95 5.51 10.04 -2.21
N LEU A 96 4.90 11.12 -2.70
CA LEU A 96 4.76 11.37 -4.14
C LEU A 96 6.12 11.58 -4.82
N ALA A 97 7.04 12.29 -4.17
CA ALA A 97 8.40 12.48 -4.67
C ALA A 97 9.13 11.13 -4.79
N ARG A 98 9.07 10.30 -3.75
CA ARG A 98 9.71 8.98 -3.74
C ARG A 98 9.10 8.01 -4.75
N LEU A 99 7.78 8.06 -4.93
CA LEU A 99 7.07 7.26 -5.93
C LEU A 99 7.41 7.68 -7.36
N ARG A 100 7.55 8.98 -7.63
CA ARG A 100 7.98 9.47 -8.96
C ARG A 100 9.42 9.09 -9.27
N ALA A 101 10.30 9.12 -8.27
CA ALA A 101 11.70 8.73 -8.42
C ALA A 101 11.87 7.23 -8.77
N THR A 102 10.84 6.41 -8.57
CA THR A 102 10.91 4.97 -8.82
C THR A 102 10.63 4.55 -10.27
N HIS A 103 10.38 5.49 -11.19
CA HIS A 103 10.09 5.22 -12.62
C HIS A 103 9.06 4.09 -12.84
N ALA A 104 8.06 4.00 -11.95
CA ALA A 104 6.96 3.05 -12.04
C ALA A 104 5.78 3.61 -12.83
#